data_AF-A0A5S9XCT1-F1
#
_entry.id   AF-A0A5S9XCT1-F1
#
_cell.length_a   1.000
_cell.length_b   1.000
_cell.length_c   1.000
_cell.angle_alpha   90.00
_cell.angle_beta   90.00
_cell.angle_gamma   90.00
#
_symmetry.space_group_name_H-M   'P 1'
#
loop_
_entity.id
_entity.type
_entity.pdbx_description
1 polymer ?
#
loop_
_entity_poly.entity_id
_entity_poly.type
_entity_poly.pdbx_seq_one_letter_code
_entity_poly.pdbx_strand_id
1 'polypeptide(L)'
;MIRLRTYAGLSFMATLAVIYHAFSSRGQFYPATVYLSTSKISLVLLLNMCLVLMLSLWHLVKFVFLGSLREAEVERLNEQAWRELMEILFAITIFRQDFSSGFLPLVVTLLLIKALHWLAQKRVEYIETTPSVSKLSHFRIVSFMGFLLLVDSLFMYSSIRHLIQSRQASVSLFFSFEYMILATTTVAIFVKYVFYVTDMLMDGQWEKKPVYTFYLELIRDLLHLSMYICFFFVIFMNYGVPLHLLRELYETFRNFQIRVSDYLRYRKITSNMNDRFPDATPEELTASDATCIICREEMTNAKKLICGHLFHVHCLRSWLERQQTCPTCRALVVPPENATSAAPGQRELHQGSQQGTSSSGNQGSEISSSAGVSNNSLSRHHARLQAAASAASVYGKSMVYPSANTVAWSSGVPGTEQVSTEPDQTLPQHNLPVENSHAYANMSETKLEEMRKSLETHLEILRNRLHFLETRKPESAGEPENKGKSVADAAE
;
A
#
# COMPACT_ATOMS: atom_id res chain seq x y z
N MET A 1 -19.22 28.80 -13.40
CA MET A 1 -19.51 28.26 -12.05
C MET A 1 -19.74 29.41 -11.09
N ILE A 2 -20.87 29.43 -10.39
CA ILE A 2 -21.20 30.45 -9.37
C ILE A 2 -20.16 30.33 -8.24
N ARG A 3 -19.57 31.45 -7.80
CA ARG A 3 -18.63 31.45 -6.68
C ARG A 3 -19.35 31.00 -5.41
N LEU A 4 -18.74 30.13 -4.60
CA LEU A 4 -19.34 29.60 -3.37
C LEU A 4 -19.92 30.71 -2.46
N ARG A 5 -19.27 31.87 -2.40
CA ARG A 5 -19.72 33.03 -1.61
C ARG A 5 -21.06 33.59 -2.09
N THR A 6 -21.29 33.69 -3.40
CA THR A 6 -22.57 34.21 -3.94
C THR A 6 -23.69 33.18 -3.79
N TYR A 7 -23.39 31.89 -3.99
CA TYR A 7 -24.33 30.81 -3.71
C TYR A 7 -24.73 30.76 -2.22
N ALA A 8 -23.76 30.90 -1.31
CA ALA A 8 -24.03 30.96 0.12
C ALA A 8 -24.90 32.17 0.50
N GLY A 9 -24.61 33.34 -0.06
CA GLY A 9 -25.42 34.55 0.16
C GLY A 9 -26.87 34.40 -0.31
N LEU A 10 -27.09 33.86 -1.52
CA LEU A 10 -28.43 33.60 -2.04
C LEU A 10 -29.19 32.56 -1.19
N SER A 11 -28.51 31.49 -0.79
CA SER A 11 -29.09 30.44 0.06
C SER A 11 -29.50 30.96 1.43
N PHE A 12 -28.68 31.84 2.03
CA PHE A 12 -28.98 32.50 3.29
C PHE A 12 -30.21 33.40 3.18
N MET A 13 -30.28 34.23 2.14
CA MET A 13 -31.43 35.11 1.89
C MET A 13 -32.73 34.32 1.67
N ALA A 14 -32.68 33.25 0.87
CA ALA A 14 -33.84 32.39 0.63
C ALA A 14 -34.34 31.71 1.91
N THR A 15 -33.41 31.28 2.77
CA THR A 15 -33.74 30.66 4.06
C THR A 15 -34.37 31.66 5.02
N LEU A 16 -33.80 32.86 5.12
CA LEU A 16 -34.38 33.95 5.91
C LEU A 16 -35.78 34.31 5.43
N ALA A 17 -36.01 34.38 4.11
CA ALA A 17 -37.32 34.68 3.55
C ALA A 17 -38.36 33.62 3.91
N VAL A 18 -38.02 32.32 3.85
CA VAL A 18 -38.95 31.24 4.24
C VAL A 18 -39.23 31.24 5.74
N ILE A 19 -38.21 31.47 6.57
CA ILE A 19 -38.39 31.59 8.02
C ILE A 19 -39.33 32.76 8.32
N TYR A 20 -39.05 33.93 7.75
CA TYR A 20 -39.88 35.12 7.91
C TYR A 20 -41.33 34.90 7.46
N HIS A 21 -41.53 34.30 6.29
CA HIS A 21 -42.86 33.97 5.77
C HIS A 21 -43.64 33.04 6.72
N ALA A 22 -42.99 32.02 7.27
CA ALA A 22 -43.64 31.09 8.20
C ALA A 22 -44.05 31.75 9.51
N PHE A 23 -43.20 32.59 10.09
CA PHE A 23 -43.52 33.31 11.33
C PHE A 23 -44.58 34.40 11.11
N SER A 24 -44.52 35.10 9.97
CA SER A 24 -45.50 36.13 9.60
C SER A 24 -46.90 35.54 9.33
N SER A 25 -46.97 34.40 8.63
CA SER A 25 -48.26 33.77 8.29
C SER A 25 -48.93 33.06 9.45
N ARG A 26 -48.17 32.50 10.40
CA ARG A 26 -48.70 31.67 11.49
C ARG A 26 -48.80 32.39 12.83
N GLY A 27 -48.06 33.48 13.06
CA GLY A 27 -48.11 34.33 14.26
C GLY A 27 -47.63 33.68 15.57
N GLN A 28 -47.70 32.36 15.69
CA GLN A 28 -47.29 31.56 16.85
C GLN A 28 -46.09 30.66 16.52
N PHE A 29 -45.22 30.42 17.50
CA PHE A 29 -43.99 29.64 17.33
C PHE A 29 -44.25 28.20 16.86
N TYR A 30 -45.11 27.46 17.56
CA TYR A 30 -45.33 26.03 17.27
C TYR A 30 -45.87 25.78 15.85
N PRO A 31 -46.95 26.43 15.38
CA PRO A 31 -47.44 26.23 14.01
C PRO A 31 -46.44 26.67 12.92
N ALA A 32 -45.61 27.69 13.20
CA ALA A 32 -44.55 28.10 12.29
C ALA A 32 -43.46 27.02 12.15
N THR A 33 -42.99 26.47 13.28
CA THR A 33 -42.00 25.39 13.29
C THR A 33 -42.54 24.12 12.62
N VAL A 34 -43.80 23.77 12.88
CA VAL A 34 -44.46 22.64 12.19
C VAL A 34 -44.45 22.89 10.68
N TYR A 35 -44.87 24.08 10.22
CA TYR A 35 -44.84 24.42 8.79
C TYR A 35 -43.43 24.30 8.18
N LEU A 36 -42.38 24.76 8.87
CA LEU A 36 -40.99 24.60 8.43
C LEU A 36 -40.59 23.13 8.27
N SER A 37 -41.02 22.28 9.20
CA SER A 37 -40.66 20.86 9.25
C SER A 37 -41.49 19.99 8.29
N THR A 38 -42.71 20.39 7.93
CA THR A 38 -43.62 19.60 7.09
C THR A 38 -43.66 20.06 5.64
N SER A 39 -43.39 21.35 5.37
CA SER A 39 -43.41 21.90 4.02
C SER A 39 -42.18 21.44 3.23
N LYS A 40 -42.42 20.80 2.06
CA LYS A 40 -41.35 20.30 1.18
C LYS A 40 -40.38 21.41 0.75
N ILE A 41 -40.91 22.59 0.41
CA ILE A 41 -40.09 23.73 -0.05
C ILE A 41 -39.23 24.27 1.09
N SER A 42 -39.82 24.42 2.29
CA SER A 42 -39.10 24.90 3.47
C SER A 42 -38.00 23.92 3.88
N LEU A 43 -38.27 22.63 3.83
CA LEU A 43 -37.29 21.58 4.13
C LEU A 43 -36.12 21.62 3.14
N VAL A 44 -36.38 21.73 1.83
CA VAL A 44 -35.32 21.83 0.81
C VAL A 44 -34.43 23.05 1.03
N LEU A 45 -35.01 24.22 1.32
CA LEU A 45 -34.23 25.44 1.59
C LEU A 45 -33.41 25.33 2.88
N LEU A 46 -33.97 24.76 3.95
CA LEU A 46 -33.26 24.52 5.21
C LEU A 46 -32.13 23.50 5.04
N LEU A 47 -32.35 22.41 4.28
CA LEU A 47 -31.33 21.41 3.97
C LEU A 47 -30.20 22.00 3.12
N ASN A 48 -30.55 22.83 2.14
CA ASN A 48 -29.58 23.58 1.33
C ASN A 48 -28.75 24.52 2.21
N MET A 49 -29.36 25.20 3.18
CA MET A 49 -28.63 26.02 4.15
C MET A 49 -27.69 25.18 5.02
N CYS A 50 -28.13 24.01 5.48
CA CYS A 50 -27.27 23.06 6.20
C CYS A 50 -26.05 22.65 5.37
N LEU A 51 -26.24 22.35 4.08
CA LEU A 51 -25.15 22.04 3.15
C LEU A 51 -24.18 23.23 2.99
N VAL A 52 -24.69 24.46 2.86
CA VAL A 52 -23.86 25.67 2.80
C VAL A 52 -23.04 25.85 4.08
N LEU A 53 -23.62 25.61 5.26
CA LEU A 53 -22.91 25.67 6.54
C LEU A 53 -21.81 24.60 6.64
N MET A 54 -22.07 23.40 6.12
CA MET A 54 -21.07 22.32 6.08
C MET A 54 -19.91 22.66 5.13
N LEU A 55 -20.18 23.23 3.96
CA LEU A 55 -19.15 23.68 3.02
C LEU A 55 -18.36 24.88 3.54
N SER A 56 -18.99 25.79 4.30
CA SER A 56 -18.28 26.89 4.92
C SER A 56 -17.40 26.41 6.07
N LEU A 57 -17.86 25.44 6.87
CA LEU A 57 -17.06 24.77 7.89
C LEU A 57 -15.85 24.06 7.30
N TRP A 58 -16.02 23.33 6.18
CA TRP A 58 -14.91 22.74 5.42
C TRP A 58 -13.85 23.79 5.07
N HIS A 59 -14.27 24.91 4.49
CA HIS A 59 -13.36 25.97 4.08
C HIS A 59 -12.65 26.62 5.27
N LEU A 60 -13.34 26.75 6.41
CA LEU A 60 -12.76 27.23 7.66
C LEU A 60 -11.70 26.27 8.19
N VAL A 61 -12.00 24.96 8.30
CA VAL A 61 -11.05 23.94 8.77
C VAL A 61 -9.83 23.87 7.84
N LYS A 62 -10.05 23.88 6.52
CA LYS A 62 -8.98 23.96 5.53
C LYS A 62 -8.11 25.19 5.76
N PHE A 63 -8.71 26.36 5.92
CA PHE A 63 -7.98 27.62 6.10
C PHE A 63 -7.17 27.66 7.41
N VAL A 64 -7.77 27.21 8.52
CA VAL A 64 -7.15 27.25 9.85
C VAL A 64 -5.99 26.26 9.97
N PHE A 65 -6.17 25.02 9.50
CA PHE A 65 -5.23 23.93 9.77
C PHE A 65 -4.32 23.58 8.58
N LEU A 66 -4.85 23.59 7.34
CA LEU A 66 -4.13 23.06 6.17
C LEU A 66 -3.57 24.14 5.24
N GLY A 67 -4.17 25.33 5.20
CA GLY A 67 -3.83 26.37 4.24
C GLY A 67 -4.21 26.00 2.80
N SER A 68 -3.22 26.00 1.89
CA SER A 68 -3.41 25.62 0.48
C SER A 68 -3.29 24.11 0.29
N LEU A 69 -4.29 23.52 -0.38
CA LEU A 69 -4.28 22.09 -0.75
C LEU A 69 -3.27 21.86 -1.87
N ARG A 70 -2.56 20.75 -1.78
CA ARG A 70 -1.57 20.30 -2.78
C ARG A 70 -2.23 19.38 -3.80
N GLU A 71 -1.64 19.24 -4.99
CA GLU A 71 -2.21 18.42 -6.06
C GLU A 71 -2.41 16.97 -5.64
N ALA A 72 -1.40 16.36 -5.01
CA ALA A 72 -1.47 15.00 -4.47
C ALA A 72 -2.59 14.81 -3.42
N GLU A 73 -2.97 15.87 -2.71
CA GLU A 73 -4.07 15.82 -1.74
C GLU A 73 -5.42 15.88 -2.43
N VAL A 74 -5.55 16.70 -3.47
CA VAL A 74 -6.77 16.82 -4.27
C VAL A 74 -7.02 15.54 -5.06
N GLU A 75 -5.98 14.94 -5.63
CA GLU A 75 -6.06 13.66 -6.34
C GLU A 75 -6.55 12.55 -5.40
N ARG A 76 -5.92 12.43 -4.23
CA ARG A 76 -6.34 11.49 -3.16
C ARG A 76 -7.79 11.68 -2.76
N LEU A 77 -8.23 12.93 -2.56
CA LEU A 77 -9.61 13.25 -2.23
C LEU A 77 -10.57 12.77 -3.33
N ASN A 78 -10.25 13.05 -4.60
CA ASN A 78 -11.11 12.70 -5.72
C ASN A 78 -11.27 11.17 -5.89
N GLU A 79 -10.16 10.43 -5.84
CA GLU A 79 -10.18 8.98 -5.96
C GLU A 79 -10.99 8.31 -4.84
N GLN A 80 -10.80 8.78 -3.60
CA GLN A 80 -11.44 8.16 -2.45
C GLN A 80 -12.91 8.61 -2.31
N ALA A 81 -13.24 9.86 -2.63
CA ALA A 81 -14.62 10.35 -2.56
C ALA A 81 -15.57 9.54 -3.45
N TRP A 82 -15.14 9.16 -4.66
CA TRP A 82 -15.97 8.34 -5.54
C TRP A 82 -16.20 6.93 -5.00
N ARG A 83 -15.15 6.29 -4.45
CA ARG A 83 -15.27 4.96 -3.83
C ARG A 83 -16.24 4.95 -2.67
N GLU A 84 -16.11 5.95 -1.80
CA GLU A 84 -16.89 6.05 -0.56
C GLU A 84 -18.35 6.42 -0.82
N LEU A 85 -18.59 7.23 -1.86
CA LEU A 85 -19.95 7.48 -2.33
C LEU A 85 -20.62 6.18 -2.77
N MET A 86 -19.90 5.29 -3.46
CA MET A 86 -20.45 3.98 -3.84
C MET A 86 -20.70 3.08 -2.64
N GLU A 87 -19.80 3.04 -1.66
CA GLU A 87 -19.98 2.29 -0.41
C GLU A 87 -21.22 2.75 0.36
N ILE A 88 -21.44 4.07 0.45
CA ILE A 88 -22.63 4.64 1.08
C ILE A 88 -23.90 4.30 0.28
N LEU A 89 -23.86 4.36 -1.05
CA LEU A 89 -25.00 3.96 -1.89
C LEU A 89 -25.36 2.48 -1.68
N PHE A 90 -24.37 1.61 -1.49
CA PHE A 90 -24.64 0.21 -1.13
C PHE A 90 -25.14 0.04 0.31
N ALA A 91 -24.65 0.83 1.28
CA ALA A 91 -25.17 0.81 2.64
C ALA A 91 -26.66 1.26 2.68
N ILE A 92 -27.01 2.26 1.88
CA ILE A 92 -28.39 2.77 1.69
C ILE A 92 -29.35 1.65 1.24
N THR A 93 -28.92 0.72 0.38
CA THR A 93 -29.82 -0.35 -0.07
C THR A 93 -30.18 -1.35 1.03
N ILE A 94 -29.26 -1.57 1.99
CA ILE A 94 -29.47 -2.47 3.13
C ILE A 94 -30.41 -1.83 4.16
N PHE A 95 -30.21 -0.55 4.47
CA PHE A 95 -30.99 0.17 5.49
C PHE A 95 -32.17 0.96 4.92
N ARG A 96 -32.80 0.45 3.84
CA ARG A 96 -33.81 1.21 3.09
C ARG A 96 -34.99 1.69 3.94
N GLN A 97 -35.34 0.95 4.99
CA GLN A 97 -36.51 1.25 5.83
C GLN A 97 -36.24 2.37 6.85
N ASP A 98 -34.98 2.75 7.09
CA ASP A 98 -34.56 3.72 8.11
C ASP A 98 -34.30 5.13 7.54
N PHE A 99 -34.73 5.43 6.31
CA PHE A 99 -34.56 6.75 5.70
C PHE A 99 -35.41 7.83 6.38
N SER A 100 -34.86 8.39 7.45
CA SER A 100 -35.36 9.61 8.07
C SER A 100 -34.78 10.86 7.40
N SER A 101 -35.43 12.01 7.58
CA SER A 101 -34.90 13.32 7.14
C SER A 101 -33.54 13.67 7.77
N GLY A 102 -33.17 13.02 8.87
CA GLY A 102 -31.87 13.16 9.51
C GLY A 102 -30.74 12.39 8.83
N PHE A 103 -31.03 11.36 8.02
CA PHE A 103 -30.00 10.49 7.44
C PHE A 103 -29.03 11.22 6.50
N LEU A 104 -29.56 12.06 5.59
CA LEU A 104 -28.76 12.78 4.60
C LEU A 104 -27.71 13.70 5.26
N PRO A 105 -28.05 14.53 6.27
CA PRO A 105 -27.06 15.28 7.04
C PRO A 105 -25.96 14.40 7.66
N LEU A 106 -26.29 13.23 8.21
CA LEU A 106 -25.29 12.32 8.79
C LEU A 106 -24.32 11.80 7.73
N VAL A 107 -24.82 11.40 6.56
CA VAL A 107 -23.98 10.96 5.42
C VAL A 107 -23.02 12.06 4.96
N VAL A 108 -23.54 13.26 4.74
CA VAL A 108 -22.72 14.41 4.30
C VAL A 108 -21.66 14.75 5.35
N THR A 109 -22.03 14.68 6.64
CA THR A 109 -21.09 14.91 7.75
C THR A 109 -20.00 13.83 7.80
N LEU A 110 -20.36 12.55 7.65
CA LEU A 110 -19.39 11.47 7.60
C LEU A 110 -18.41 11.63 6.44
N LEU A 111 -18.89 11.91 5.22
CA LEU A 111 -18.05 12.14 4.05
C LEU A 111 -17.08 13.32 4.26
N LEU A 112 -17.56 14.39 4.89
CA LEU A 112 -16.73 15.54 5.23
C LEU A 112 -15.61 15.16 6.21
N ILE A 113 -15.94 14.44 7.27
CA ILE A 113 -14.96 13.99 8.28
C ILE A 113 -13.95 13.02 7.63
N LYS A 114 -14.39 12.07 6.81
CA LYS A 114 -13.50 11.16 6.06
C LYS A 114 -12.55 11.93 5.14
N ALA A 115 -13.05 12.94 4.42
CA ALA A 115 -12.21 13.79 3.58
C ALA A 115 -11.12 14.52 4.38
N LEU A 116 -11.45 15.05 5.57
CA LEU A 116 -10.46 15.67 6.45
C LEU A 116 -9.39 14.67 6.94
N HIS A 117 -9.78 13.42 7.20
CA HIS A 117 -8.85 12.35 7.58
C HIS A 117 -7.89 11.98 6.45
N TRP A 118 -8.38 11.86 5.20
CA TRP A 118 -7.51 11.57 4.05
C TRP A 118 -6.48 12.68 3.84
N LEU A 119 -6.89 13.93 4.07
CA LEU A 119 -5.97 15.07 4.05
C LEU A 119 -4.96 15.03 5.19
N ALA A 120 -5.38 14.71 6.42
CA ALA A 120 -4.47 14.56 7.55
C ALA A 120 -3.40 13.49 7.28
N GLN A 121 -3.82 12.33 6.76
CA GLN A 121 -2.91 11.25 6.39
C GLN A 121 -1.87 11.70 5.36
N LYS A 122 -2.28 12.39 4.28
CA LYS A 122 -1.37 12.90 3.25
C LYS A 122 -0.49 14.06 3.71
N ARG A 123 -0.94 14.85 4.69
CA ARG A 123 -0.13 15.90 5.31
C ARG A 123 0.96 15.29 6.18
N VAL A 124 0.65 14.28 6.99
CA VAL A 124 1.64 13.58 7.82
C VAL A 124 2.69 12.89 6.94
N GLU A 125 2.27 12.15 5.90
CA GLU A 125 3.19 11.47 4.97
C GLU A 125 4.15 12.45 4.27
N TYR A 126 3.68 13.65 3.96
CA TYR A 126 4.53 14.69 3.39
C TYR A 126 5.53 15.28 4.40
N ILE A 127 5.09 15.51 5.63
CA ILE A 127 5.98 16.02 6.68
C ILE A 127 7.07 14.98 6.97
N GLU A 128 6.73 13.68 6.98
CA GLU A 128 7.69 12.60 7.15
C GLU A 128 8.78 12.57 6.06
N THR A 129 8.42 12.94 4.83
CA THR A 129 9.33 12.89 3.67
C THR A 129 10.08 14.20 3.42
N THR A 130 9.70 15.30 4.09
CA THR A 130 10.32 16.62 3.88
C THR A 130 11.36 16.93 4.98
N PRO A 131 12.63 17.21 4.62
CA PRO A 131 13.74 17.26 5.58
C PRO A 131 13.75 18.47 6.53
N SER A 132 13.00 19.54 6.22
CA SER A 132 12.93 20.71 7.10
C SER A 132 11.56 21.39 7.01
N VAL A 133 10.76 21.19 8.06
CA VAL A 133 9.45 21.85 8.19
C VAL A 133 9.47 22.83 9.37
N SER A 134 8.68 23.90 9.26
CA SER A 134 8.61 24.91 10.31
C SER A 134 7.94 24.37 11.58
N LYS A 135 8.33 24.88 12.76
CA LYS A 135 7.68 24.54 14.04
C LYS A 135 6.17 24.83 14.06
N LEU A 136 5.75 25.88 13.34
CA LEU A 136 4.32 26.20 13.17
C LEU A 136 3.58 25.13 12.36
N SER A 137 4.22 24.53 11.37
CA SER A 137 3.65 23.42 10.61
C SER A 137 3.42 22.20 11.50
N HIS A 138 4.37 21.87 12.38
CA HIS A 138 4.20 20.81 13.38
C HIS A 138 3.04 21.11 14.35
N PHE A 139 2.94 22.33 14.85
CA PHE A 139 1.83 22.72 15.72
C PHE A 139 0.47 22.62 15.02
N ARG A 140 0.38 23.06 13.76
CA ARG A 140 -0.85 22.96 12.95
C ARG A 140 -1.28 21.52 12.71
N ILE A 141 -0.37 20.61 12.36
CA ILE A 141 -0.76 19.21 12.11
C ILE A 141 -1.15 18.48 13.40
N VAL A 142 -0.44 18.73 14.51
CA VAL A 142 -0.79 18.13 15.81
C VAL A 142 -2.15 18.62 16.31
N SER A 143 -2.39 19.93 16.24
CA SER A 143 -3.69 20.50 16.59
C SER A 143 -4.80 20.02 15.65
N PHE A 144 -4.52 19.82 14.36
CA PHE A 144 -5.47 19.25 13.41
C PHE A 144 -5.84 17.80 13.74
N MET A 145 -4.87 16.94 14.03
CA MET A 145 -5.14 15.56 14.45
C MET A 145 -5.90 15.50 15.78
N GLY A 146 -5.57 16.37 16.74
CA GLY A 146 -6.31 16.50 18.00
C GLY A 146 -7.76 16.94 17.79
N PHE A 147 -7.99 17.90 16.88
CA PHE A 147 -9.33 18.32 16.48
C PHE A 147 -10.13 17.17 15.85
N LEU A 148 -9.53 16.40 14.93
CA LEU A 148 -10.20 15.25 14.31
C LEU A 148 -10.58 14.20 15.34
N LEU A 149 -9.65 13.83 16.23
CA LEU A 149 -9.93 12.84 17.27
C LEU A 149 -11.06 13.28 18.21
N LEU A 150 -11.12 14.57 18.55
CA LEU A 150 -12.21 15.13 19.34
C LEU A 150 -13.56 15.01 18.60
N VAL A 151 -13.60 15.40 17.32
CA VAL A 151 -14.79 15.30 16.48
C VAL A 151 -15.26 13.85 16.39
N ASP A 152 -14.37 12.91 16.07
CA ASP A 152 -14.72 11.49 15.96
C ASP A 152 -15.26 10.94 17.28
N SER A 153 -14.62 11.29 18.40
CA SER A 153 -15.05 10.84 19.73
C SER A 153 -16.43 11.38 20.11
N LEU A 154 -16.73 12.63 19.77
CA LEU A 154 -18.04 13.24 20.01
C LEU A 154 -19.14 12.59 19.16
N PHE A 155 -18.89 12.37 17.87
CA PHE A 155 -19.84 11.71 16.98
C PHE A 155 -20.03 10.24 17.35
N MET A 156 -18.95 9.51 17.64
CA MET A 156 -18.99 8.13 18.12
C MET A 156 -19.81 8.02 19.42
N TYR A 157 -19.54 8.88 20.41
CA TYR A 157 -20.31 8.89 21.66
C TYR A 157 -21.79 9.17 21.43
N SER A 158 -22.12 10.12 20.56
CA SER A 158 -23.51 10.42 20.18
C SER A 158 -24.20 9.23 19.52
N SER A 159 -23.54 8.60 18.53
CA SER A 159 -24.05 7.44 17.81
C SER A 159 -24.24 6.22 18.72
N ILE A 160 -23.26 5.92 19.60
CA ILE A 160 -23.35 4.82 20.56
C ILE A 160 -24.48 5.07 21.56
N ARG A 161 -24.61 6.29 22.11
CA ARG A 161 -25.72 6.61 23.02
C ARG A 161 -27.08 6.43 22.35
N HIS A 162 -27.21 6.87 21.09
CA HIS A 162 -28.44 6.69 20.35
C HIS A 162 -28.74 5.21 20.08
N LEU A 163 -27.72 4.41 19.73
CA LEU A 163 -27.84 2.96 19.53
C LEU A 163 -28.27 2.22 20.81
N ILE A 164 -27.70 2.57 21.96
CA ILE A 164 -28.06 1.97 23.25
C ILE A 164 -29.50 2.31 23.62
N GLN A 165 -29.95 3.53 23.33
CA GLN A 165 -31.31 3.99 23.64
C GLN A 165 -32.36 3.38 22.71
N SER A 166 -32.08 3.26 21.41
CA SER A 166 -33.02 2.69 20.44
C SER A 166 -33.16 1.17 20.57
N ARG A 167 -32.13 0.46 21.10
CA ARG A 167 -32.05 -1.02 21.21
C ARG A 167 -32.28 -1.76 19.88
N GLN A 168 -32.34 -1.04 18.77
CA GLN A 168 -32.55 -1.57 17.43
C GLN A 168 -31.26 -1.42 16.65
N ALA A 169 -30.86 -2.48 15.93
CA ALA A 169 -29.91 -2.30 14.85
C ALA A 169 -30.54 -1.30 13.88
N SER A 170 -29.87 -0.18 13.68
CA SER A 170 -30.31 0.88 12.79
C SER A 170 -29.08 1.44 12.09
N VAL A 171 -29.30 2.33 11.13
CA VAL A 171 -28.24 3.08 10.45
C VAL A 171 -27.21 3.71 11.41
N SER A 172 -27.60 4.04 12.64
CA SER A 172 -26.67 4.58 13.64
C SER A 172 -25.55 3.62 14.03
N LEU A 173 -25.76 2.30 13.87
CA LEU A 173 -24.74 1.28 14.05
C LEU A 173 -23.64 1.42 13.00
N PHE A 174 -24.02 1.59 11.72
CA PHE A 174 -23.07 1.85 10.62
C PHE A 174 -22.23 3.11 10.89
N PHE A 175 -22.87 4.22 11.28
CA PHE A 175 -22.15 5.45 11.61
C PHE A 175 -21.22 5.29 12.82
N SER A 176 -21.68 4.63 13.89
CA SER A 176 -20.85 4.37 15.07
C SER A 176 -19.57 3.61 14.72
N PHE A 177 -19.70 2.62 13.84
CA PHE A 177 -18.59 1.81 13.38
C PHE A 177 -17.59 2.62 12.54
N GLU A 178 -18.09 3.41 11.60
CA GLU A 178 -17.28 4.29 10.75
C GLU A 178 -16.49 5.30 11.59
N TYR A 179 -17.12 5.94 12.58
CA TYR A 179 -16.43 6.87 13.48
C TYR A 179 -15.39 6.16 14.37
N MET A 180 -15.65 4.91 14.76
CA MET A 180 -14.68 4.12 15.52
C MET A 180 -13.42 3.82 14.68
N ILE A 181 -13.58 3.47 13.40
CA ILE A 181 -12.45 3.24 12.47
C ILE A 181 -11.64 4.53 12.26
N LEU A 182 -12.33 5.66 12.09
CA LEU A 182 -11.68 6.97 11.91
C LEU A 182 -10.86 7.33 13.15
N ALA A 183 -11.43 7.17 14.35
CA ALA A 183 -10.74 7.41 15.61
C ALA A 183 -9.50 6.51 15.77
N THR A 184 -9.60 5.20 15.53
CA THR A 184 -8.45 4.28 15.62
C THR A 184 -7.37 4.62 14.60
N THR A 185 -7.75 5.03 13.39
CA THR A 185 -6.82 5.48 12.35
C THR A 185 -6.08 6.74 12.78
N THR A 186 -6.79 7.73 13.33
CA THR A 186 -6.20 8.98 13.81
C THR A 186 -5.24 8.75 14.97
N VAL A 187 -5.57 7.87 15.91
CA VAL A 187 -4.64 7.48 17.00
C VAL A 187 -3.38 6.84 16.43
N ALA A 188 -3.50 5.91 15.47
CA ALA A 188 -2.34 5.27 14.85
C ALA A 188 -1.45 6.28 14.10
N ILE A 189 -2.04 7.20 13.33
CA ILE A 189 -1.31 8.27 12.63
C ILE A 189 -0.63 9.20 13.64
N PHE A 190 -1.31 9.56 14.73
CA PHE A 190 -0.73 10.40 15.78
C PHE A 190 0.49 9.73 16.44
N VAL A 191 0.39 8.46 16.82
CA VAL A 191 1.51 7.74 17.44
C VAL A 191 2.66 7.56 16.43
N LYS A 192 2.36 7.28 15.15
CA LYS A 192 3.38 7.26 14.09
C LYS A 192 4.08 8.62 13.93
N TYR A 193 3.32 9.70 13.99
CA TYR A 193 3.87 11.05 13.94
C TYR A 193 4.74 11.37 15.16
N VAL A 194 4.35 10.92 16.36
CA VAL A 194 5.20 10.99 17.56
C VAL A 194 6.51 10.24 17.32
N PHE A 195 6.48 9.05 16.73
CA PHE A 195 7.70 8.33 16.40
C PHE A 195 8.60 9.11 15.44
N TYR A 196 8.02 9.76 14.44
CA TYR A 196 8.76 10.63 13.52
C TYR A 196 9.40 11.83 14.26
N VAL A 197 8.66 12.52 15.12
CA VAL A 197 9.21 13.66 15.89
C VAL A 197 10.31 13.21 16.84
N THR A 198 10.14 12.07 17.53
CA THR A 198 11.18 11.51 18.40
C THR A 198 12.44 11.16 17.61
N ASP A 199 12.30 10.55 16.44
CA ASP A 199 13.44 10.25 15.56
C ASP A 199 14.15 11.52 15.07
N MET A 200 13.40 12.55 14.71
CA MET A 200 13.93 13.86 14.33
C MET A 200 14.69 14.53 15.50
N LEU A 201 14.24 14.37 16.74
CA LEU A 201 14.93 14.87 17.93
C LEU A 201 16.18 14.06 18.30
N MET A 202 16.25 12.81 17.84
CA MET A 202 17.41 11.92 18.02
C MET A 202 18.38 11.98 16.82
N ASP A 203 18.29 13.03 15.99
CA ASP A 203 19.10 13.19 14.78
C ASP A 203 19.10 11.94 13.86
N GLY A 204 17.98 11.20 13.83
CA GLY A 204 17.82 9.99 13.01
C GLY A 204 18.49 8.72 13.56
N GLN A 205 19.04 8.76 14.78
CA GLN A 205 19.76 7.63 15.38
C GLN A 205 18.84 6.53 15.96
N TRP A 206 17.52 6.59 15.75
CA TRP A 206 16.60 5.61 16.35
C TRP A 206 16.50 4.32 15.52
N GLU A 207 17.47 3.42 15.70
CA GLU A 207 17.57 2.16 14.95
C GLU A 207 16.33 1.24 15.07
N LYS A 208 15.60 1.32 16.19
CA LYS A 208 14.41 0.48 16.46
C LYS A 208 13.11 1.08 15.92
N LYS A 209 13.11 2.30 15.37
CA LYS A 209 11.92 2.97 14.82
C LYS A 209 11.14 2.10 13.82
N PRO A 210 11.76 1.44 12.82
CA PRO A 210 11.01 0.63 11.84
C PRO A 210 10.24 -0.52 12.49
N VAL A 211 10.79 -1.10 13.56
CA VAL A 211 10.17 -2.20 14.30
C VAL A 211 8.94 -1.73 15.08
N TYR A 212 9.02 -0.58 15.75
CA TYR A 212 7.88 -0.01 16.46
C TYR A 212 6.78 0.47 15.50
N THR A 213 7.15 1.13 14.40
CA THR A 213 6.19 1.51 13.34
C THR A 213 5.50 0.28 12.76
N PHE A 214 6.24 -0.80 12.53
CA PHE A 214 5.67 -2.07 12.10
C PHE A 214 4.63 -2.62 13.10
N TYR A 215 4.97 -2.69 14.39
CA TYR A 215 4.03 -3.17 15.42
C TYR A 215 2.77 -2.31 15.50
N LEU A 216 2.91 -0.99 15.41
CA LEU A 216 1.80 -0.06 15.38
C LEU A 216 0.88 -0.32 14.17
N GLU A 217 1.45 -0.52 12.99
CA GLU A 217 0.68 -0.80 11.78
C GLU A 217 -0.02 -2.16 11.83
N LEU A 218 0.63 -3.18 12.40
CA LEU A 218 0.06 -4.51 12.63
C LEU A 218 -1.10 -4.47 13.63
N ILE A 219 -0.93 -3.76 14.75
CA ILE A 219 -1.98 -3.59 15.77
C ILE A 219 -3.17 -2.84 15.16
N ARG A 220 -2.93 -1.77 14.41
CA ARG A 220 -3.99 -1.03 13.70
C ARG A 220 -4.76 -1.94 12.74
N ASP A 221 -4.07 -2.74 11.93
CA ASP A 221 -4.75 -3.67 10.99
C ASP A 221 -5.51 -4.77 11.71
N LEU A 222 -4.98 -5.31 12.80
CA LEU A 222 -5.68 -6.29 13.62
C LEU A 222 -6.95 -5.70 14.24
N LEU A 223 -6.87 -4.48 14.79
CA LEU A 223 -8.03 -3.78 15.33
C LEU A 223 -9.07 -3.55 14.25
N HIS A 224 -8.69 -3.02 13.08
CA HIS A 224 -9.61 -2.80 11.97
C HIS A 224 -10.24 -4.12 11.48
N LEU A 225 -9.44 -5.18 11.31
CA LEU A 225 -9.94 -6.49 10.89
C LEU A 225 -10.95 -7.03 11.90
N SER A 226 -10.63 -6.96 13.20
CA SER A 226 -11.55 -7.40 14.26
C SER A 226 -12.85 -6.62 14.27
N MET A 227 -12.78 -5.30 14.04
CA MET A 227 -13.91 -4.41 13.95
C MET A 227 -14.78 -4.76 12.73
N TYR A 228 -14.20 -4.89 11.52
CA TYR A 228 -14.94 -5.27 10.31
C TYR A 228 -15.59 -6.64 10.41
N ILE A 229 -14.89 -7.64 11.00
CA ILE A 229 -15.45 -8.97 11.23
C ILE A 229 -16.65 -8.88 12.18
N CYS A 230 -16.51 -8.17 13.30
CA CYS A 230 -17.60 -7.98 14.25
C CYS A 230 -18.82 -7.32 13.58
N PHE A 231 -18.60 -6.23 12.82
CA PHE A 231 -19.66 -5.53 12.13
C PHE A 231 -20.33 -6.39 11.04
N PHE A 232 -19.54 -7.14 10.28
CA PHE A 232 -20.03 -8.09 9.28
C PHE A 232 -20.96 -9.11 9.93
N PHE A 233 -20.57 -9.73 11.05
CA PHE A 233 -21.41 -10.71 11.75
C PHE A 233 -22.68 -10.08 12.34
N VAL A 234 -22.58 -8.88 12.90
CA VAL A 234 -23.75 -8.16 13.43
C VAL A 234 -24.76 -7.89 12.31
N ILE A 235 -24.33 -7.37 11.14
CA ILE A 235 -25.26 -7.15 10.03
C ILE A 235 -25.75 -8.48 9.44
N PHE A 236 -24.87 -9.45 9.26
CA PHE A 236 -25.21 -10.76 8.70
C PHE A 236 -26.35 -11.43 9.46
N MET A 237 -26.31 -11.41 10.79
CA MET A 237 -27.33 -12.02 11.62
C MET A 237 -28.67 -11.25 11.62
N ASN A 238 -28.66 -9.94 11.38
CA ASN A 238 -29.85 -9.11 11.44
C ASN A 238 -30.52 -8.87 10.07
N TYR A 239 -29.73 -8.76 9.00
CA TYR A 239 -30.18 -8.33 7.66
C TYR A 239 -29.72 -9.24 6.51
N GLY A 240 -28.92 -10.27 6.78
CA GLY A 240 -28.31 -11.11 5.76
C GLY A 240 -27.00 -10.53 5.21
N VAL A 241 -26.53 -11.03 4.06
CA VAL A 241 -25.16 -10.78 3.56
C VAL A 241 -24.91 -9.29 3.24
N PRO A 242 -24.03 -8.59 3.96
CA PRO A 242 -23.68 -7.21 3.66
C PRO A 242 -22.64 -7.14 2.54
N LEU A 243 -23.09 -7.01 1.29
CA LEU A 243 -22.18 -6.96 0.13
C LEU A 243 -21.21 -5.78 0.17
N HIS A 244 -21.59 -4.64 0.76
CA HIS A 244 -20.68 -3.51 0.94
C HIS A 244 -19.43 -3.96 1.72
N LEU A 245 -19.62 -4.51 2.93
CA LEU A 245 -18.55 -4.95 3.85
C LEU A 245 -17.59 -6.02 3.33
N LEU A 246 -17.98 -6.76 2.29
CA LEU A 246 -17.15 -7.84 1.78
C LEU A 246 -15.84 -7.30 1.20
N ARG A 247 -15.88 -6.12 0.57
CA ARG A 247 -14.71 -5.49 -0.03
C ARG A 247 -13.75 -4.99 1.05
N GLU A 248 -14.22 -4.24 2.04
CA GLU A 248 -13.38 -3.69 3.11
C GLU A 248 -12.80 -4.82 3.97
N LEU A 249 -13.57 -5.88 4.22
CA LEU A 249 -13.08 -7.07 4.91
C LEU A 249 -11.96 -7.76 4.12
N TYR A 250 -12.15 -7.96 2.81
CA TYR A 250 -11.13 -8.55 1.95
C TYR A 250 -9.86 -7.70 1.87
N GLU A 251 -9.99 -6.38 1.65
CA GLU A 251 -8.86 -5.45 1.59
C GLU A 251 -8.09 -5.43 2.92
N THR A 252 -8.79 -5.35 4.05
CA THR A 252 -8.16 -5.34 5.38
C THR A 252 -7.47 -6.67 5.68
N PHE A 253 -8.11 -7.80 5.35
CA PHE A 253 -7.52 -9.13 5.53
C PHE A 253 -6.28 -9.33 4.65
N ARG A 254 -6.34 -8.95 3.38
CA ARG A 254 -5.19 -9.00 2.45
C ARG A 254 -4.03 -8.17 2.97
N ASN A 255 -4.29 -6.94 3.41
CA ASN A 255 -3.26 -6.06 3.98
C ASN A 255 -2.62 -6.69 5.23
N PHE A 256 -3.42 -7.27 6.12
CA PHE A 256 -2.93 -7.98 7.29
C PHE A 256 -2.07 -9.20 6.91
N GLN A 257 -2.52 -10.04 5.96
CA GLN A 257 -1.75 -11.20 5.49
C GLN A 257 -0.39 -10.80 4.90
N ILE A 258 -0.35 -9.75 4.08
CA ILE A 258 0.89 -9.22 3.51
C ILE A 258 1.84 -8.79 4.63
N ARG A 259 1.36 -8.00 5.60
CA ARG A 259 2.20 -7.54 6.72
C ARG A 259 2.69 -8.66 7.63
N VAL A 260 1.86 -9.68 7.89
CA VAL A 260 2.28 -10.86 8.65
C VAL A 260 3.37 -11.62 7.89
N SER A 261 3.21 -11.80 6.58
CA SER A 261 4.24 -12.40 5.73
C SER A 261 5.55 -11.60 5.79
N ASP A 262 5.48 -10.27 5.70
CA ASP A 262 6.64 -9.39 5.81
C ASP A 262 7.32 -9.49 7.18
N TYR A 263 6.54 -9.60 8.26
CA TYR A 263 7.08 -9.81 9.61
C TYR A 263 7.81 -11.14 9.75
N LEU A 264 7.20 -12.22 9.28
CA LEU A 264 7.81 -13.55 9.34
C LEU A 264 9.11 -13.57 8.52
N ARG A 265 9.11 -12.90 7.37
CA ARG A 265 10.32 -12.71 6.55
C ARG A 265 11.38 -11.88 7.28
N TYR A 266 11.01 -10.75 7.86
CA TYR A 266 11.89 -9.88 8.66
C TYR A 266 12.52 -10.65 9.83
N ARG A 267 11.72 -11.41 10.59
CA ARG A 267 12.18 -12.20 11.73
C ARG A 267 13.09 -13.34 11.29
N LYS A 268 12.80 -14.00 10.17
CA LYS A 268 13.64 -15.08 9.62
C LYS A 268 15.02 -14.56 9.19
N ILE A 269 15.08 -13.38 8.57
CA ILE A 269 16.36 -12.75 8.19
C ILE A 269 17.11 -12.27 9.44
N THR A 270 16.41 -11.62 10.39
CA THR A 270 17.05 -11.03 11.58
C THR A 270 17.55 -12.07 12.58
N SER A 271 16.79 -13.13 12.85
CA SER A 271 17.23 -14.23 13.74
C SER A 271 18.51 -14.88 13.25
N ASN A 272 18.65 -14.99 11.93
CA ASN A 272 19.84 -15.57 11.32
C ASN A 272 21.01 -14.57 11.23
N MET A 273 20.81 -13.26 11.42
CA MET A 273 21.89 -12.25 11.32
C MET A 273 22.75 -12.14 12.59
N ASN A 274 22.14 -12.15 13.78
CA ASN A 274 22.90 -12.02 15.04
C ASN A 274 23.70 -13.27 15.35
N ASP A 275 23.18 -14.46 15.01
CA ASP A 275 23.86 -15.72 15.25
C ASP A 275 24.90 -16.06 14.18
N ARG A 276 24.80 -15.50 12.96
CA ARG A 276 25.73 -15.80 11.86
C ARG A 276 26.93 -14.89 11.73
N PHE A 277 26.77 -13.60 12.02
CA PHE A 277 27.81 -12.62 11.74
C PHE A 277 28.35 -12.06 13.04
N PRO A 278 29.65 -12.29 13.32
CA PRO A 278 30.27 -11.76 14.53
C PRO A 278 30.27 -10.24 14.49
N ASP A 279 30.13 -9.64 15.67
CA ASP A 279 30.33 -8.21 15.86
C ASP A 279 31.82 -7.88 15.66
N ALA A 280 32.10 -6.80 14.93
CA ALA A 280 33.47 -6.34 14.70
C ALA A 280 34.09 -5.83 16.00
N THR A 281 35.34 -6.20 16.28
CA THR A 281 36.09 -5.60 17.39
C THR A 281 36.41 -4.14 17.07
N PRO A 282 36.54 -3.26 18.08
CA PRO A 282 36.88 -1.85 17.86
C PRO A 282 38.22 -1.66 17.13
N GLU A 283 39.12 -2.63 17.26
CA GLU A 283 40.42 -2.67 16.58
C GLU A 283 40.27 -2.96 15.07
N GLU A 284 39.39 -3.89 14.67
CA GLU A 284 39.08 -4.17 13.26
C GLU A 284 38.32 -3.02 12.58
N LEU A 285 37.53 -2.29 13.37
CA LEU A 285 36.75 -1.12 12.93
C LEU A 285 37.61 0.12 12.73
N THR A 286 38.76 0.20 13.41
CA THR A 286 39.77 1.25 13.23
C THR A 286 40.74 0.89 12.09
N ALA A 287 41.00 -0.40 11.87
CA ALA A 287 41.87 -0.90 10.81
C ALA A 287 41.21 -0.90 9.42
N SER A 288 39.88 -1.03 9.37
CA SER A 288 39.08 -0.85 8.15
C SER A 288 38.43 0.54 8.19
N ASP A 289 38.12 1.15 7.04
CA ASP A 289 37.42 2.44 7.02
C ASP A 289 36.13 2.37 7.88
N ALA A 290 36.06 3.19 8.93
CA ALA A 290 34.95 3.21 9.88
C ALA A 290 33.65 3.76 9.27
N THR A 291 33.60 4.05 7.98
CA THR A 291 32.42 4.59 7.30
C THR A 291 31.62 3.49 6.62
N CYS A 292 30.33 3.37 6.94
CA CYS A 292 29.46 2.41 6.27
C CYS A 292 29.13 2.85 4.85
N ILE A 293 29.36 2.01 3.83
CA ILE A 293 29.09 2.40 2.43
C ILE A 293 27.60 2.51 2.06
N ILE A 294 26.70 2.02 2.92
CA ILE A 294 25.25 2.04 2.68
C ILE A 294 24.66 3.40 3.09
N CYS A 295 24.89 3.83 4.34
CA CYS A 295 24.39 5.11 4.86
C CYS A 295 25.41 6.26 4.78
N ARG A 296 26.69 5.96 4.54
CA ARG A 296 27.82 6.93 4.53
C ARG A 296 28.08 7.60 5.89
N GLU A 297 27.69 6.94 6.97
CA GLU A 297 27.92 7.38 8.35
C GLU A 297 28.99 6.53 9.05
N GLU A 298 29.61 7.07 10.10
CA GLU A 298 30.61 6.37 10.89
C GLU A 298 29.98 5.22 11.72
N MET A 299 30.67 4.08 11.78
CA MET A 299 30.24 2.86 12.40
C MET A 299 30.77 2.80 13.83
N THR A 300 29.85 2.73 14.80
CA THR A 300 30.17 2.46 16.23
C THR A 300 29.95 1.00 16.60
N ASN A 301 29.00 0.33 15.91
CA ASN A 301 28.74 -1.10 16.01
C ASN A 301 28.52 -1.67 14.61
N ALA A 302 29.39 -2.57 14.17
CA ALA A 302 29.35 -3.14 12.83
C ALA A 302 29.33 -4.67 12.88
N LYS A 303 28.65 -5.28 11.91
CA LYS A 303 28.74 -6.73 11.68
C LYS A 303 29.66 -7.05 10.52
N LYS A 304 30.47 -8.09 10.71
CA LYS A 304 31.41 -8.58 9.72
C LYS A 304 30.80 -9.72 8.92
N LEU A 305 30.69 -9.54 7.60
CA LEU A 305 30.30 -10.63 6.71
C LEU A 305 31.47 -11.61 6.54
N ILE A 306 31.18 -12.83 6.09
CA ILE A 306 32.18 -13.85 5.75
C ILE A 306 33.20 -13.38 4.70
N CYS A 307 32.85 -12.40 3.88
CA CYS A 307 33.75 -11.78 2.91
C CYS A 307 34.64 -10.67 3.49
N GLY A 308 34.53 -10.37 4.79
CA GLY A 308 35.35 -9.40 5.52
C GLY A 308 34.84 -7.97 5.55
N HIS A 309 33.77 -7.63 4.82
CA HIS A 309 33.22 -6.25 4.79
C HIS A 309 32.37 -5.95 6.03
N LEU A 310 32.47 -4.72 6.50
CA LEU A 310 31.81 -4.19 7.70
C LEU A 310 30.66 -3.24 7.32
N PHE A 311 29.53 -3.37 8.02
CA PHE A 311 28.37 -2.50 7.86
C PHE A 311 27.64 -2.33 9.19
N HIS A 312 26.90 -1.24 9.37
CA HIS A 312 25.93 -1.16 10.48
C HIS A 312 24.92 -2.30 10.40
N VAL A 313 24.49 -2.80 11.56
CA VAL A 313 23.50 -3.88 11.67
C VAL A 313 22.21 -3.54 10.90
N HIS A 314 21.72 -2.31 11.04
CA HIS A 314 20.48 -1.86 10.40
C HIS A 314 20.64 -1.69 8.88
N CYS A 315 21.79 -1.19 8.41
CA CYS A 315 22.11 -1.04 7.00
C CYS A 315 22.21 -2.40 6.29
N LEU A 316 22.95 -3.34 6.89
CA LEU A 316 23.08 -4.70 6.37
C LEU A 316 21.73 -5.41 6.33
N ARG A 317 20.90 -5.23 7.35
CA ARG A 317 19.55 -5.81 7.40
C ARG A 317 18.67 -5.31 6.25
N SER A 318 18.62 -3.98 6.05
CA SER A 318 17.87 -3.34 4.96
C SER A 318 18.34 -3.77 3.57
N TRP A 319 19.65 -4.02 3.42
CA TRP A 319 20.20 -4.52 2.17
C TRP A 319 19.81 -5.99 1.92
N LEU A 320 19.98 -6.87 2.91
CA LEU A 320 19.67 -8.30 2.80
C LEU A 320 18.18 -8.59 2.57
N GLU A 321 17.29 -7.71 3.02
CA GLU A 321 15.86 -7.79 2.68
C GLU A 321 15.62 -7.74 1.16
N ARG A 322 16.43 -6.95 0.44
CA ARG A 322 16.34 -6.75 -1.01
C ARG A 322 17.24 -7.70 -1.80
N GLN A 323 18.48 -7.88 -1.36
CA GLN A 323 19.54 -8.56 -2.09
C GLN A 323 20.42 -9.38 -1.14
N GLN A 324 20.54 -10.70 -1.37
CA GLN A 324 21.35 -11.62 -0.53
C GLN A 324 22.85 -11.62 -0.89
N THR A 325 23.38 -10.46 -1.26
CA THR A 325 24.77 -10.26 -1.70
C THR A 325 25.44 -9.15 -0.87
N CYS A 326 26.76 -9.22 -0.72
CA CYS A 326 27.52 -8.17 -0.05
C CYS A 326 27.44 -6.86 -0.87
N PRO A 327 27.09 -5.70 -0.27
CA PRO A 327 27.03 -4.42 -0.97
C PRO A 327 28.37 -4.00 -1.60
N THR A 328 29.50 -4.32 -0.97
CA THR A 328 30.84 -3.97 -1.48
C THR A 328 31.32 -4.91 -2.58
N CYS A 329 31.39 -6.22 -2.32
CA CYS A 329 31.99 -7.19 -3.27
C CYS A 329 31.00 -8.04 -4.05
N ARG A 330 29.69 -7.89 -3.83
CA ARG A 330 28.60 -8.68 -4.44
C ARG A 330 28.69 -10.19 -4.21
N ALA A 331 29.62 -10.66 -3.37
CA ALA A 331 29.70 -12.06 -2.96
C ALA A 331 28.39 -12.49 -2.26
N LEU A 332 27.95 -13.72 -2.52
CA LEU A 332 26.79 -14.28 -1.84
C LEU A 332 27.06 -14.37 -0.34
N VAL A 333 26.13 -13.82 0.44
CA VAL A 333 26.22 -13.85 1.91
C VAL A 333 25.94 -15.25 2.45
N VAL A 334 25.30 -16.10 1.65
CA VAL A 334 25.10 -17.54 1.89
C VAL A 334 25.69 -18.32 0.72
N PRO A 335 26.83 -18.99 0.90
CA PRO A 335 27.26 -20.02 -0.05
C PRO A 335 26.21 -21.14 -0.06
N PRO A 336 25.75 -21.64 -1.22
CA PRO A 336 24.91 -22.84 -1.24
C PRO A 336 25.67 -23.99 -0.60
N GLU A 337 25.03 -24.69 0.34
CA GLU A 337 25.63 -25.72 1.21
C GLU A 337 26.19 -26.96 0.48
N ASN A 338 26.27 -26.95 -0.85
CA ASN A 338 26.74 -28.04 -1.69
C ASN A 338 28.07 -27.76 -2.43
N ALA A 339 28.91 -26.86 -1.93
CA ALA A 339 30.22 -26.57 -2.53
C ALA A 339 31.41 -26.82 -1.58
N THR A 340 31.24 -27.61 -0.52
CA THR A 340 32.33 -27.92 0.43
C THR A 340 32.56 -29.43 0.51
N SER A 341 33.04 -30.02 -0.58
CA SER A 341 33.73 -31.32 -0.59
C SER A 341 34.53 -31.45 -1.90
N ALA A 342 35.61 -30.68 -2.04
CA ALA A 342 36.70 -30.97 -2.98
C ALA A 342 37.97 -30.19 -2.59
N ALA A 343 38.64 -30.73 -1.57
CA ALA A 343 40.07 -30.70 -1.20
C ALA A 343 40.91 -29.39 -1.15
N PRO A 344 41.77 -29.24 -0.12
CA PRO A 344 42.82 -28.22 0.00
C PRO A 344 44.14 -28.67 -0.65
N GLY A 345 44.96 -27.74 -1.14
CA GLY A 345 46.30 -28.08 -1.65
C GLY A 345 47.13 -26.90 -2.13
N GLN A 346 48.13 -26.54 -1.32
CA GLN A 346 49.38 -25.84 -1.63
C GLN A 346 49.36 -24.33 -1.89
N ARG A 347 49.69 -23.59 -0.83
CA ARG A 347 50.65 -22.48 -0.89
C ARG A 347 52.00 -23.01 -0.43
N GLU A 348 53.05 -22.82 -1.23
CA GLU A 348 54.43 -22.69 -0.73
C GLU A 348 55.25 -21.79 -1.66
N LEU A 349 56.07 -20.95 -1.05
CA LEU A 349 56.91 -19.90 -1.64
C LEU A 349 58.22 -20.48 -2.20
N HIS A 350 58.78 -19.90 -3.28
CA HIS A 350 60.07 -19.16 -3.29
C HIS A 350 60.61 -18.85 -4.70
N GLN A 351 60.85 -17.56 -4.94
CA GLN A 351 62.05 -16.87 -5.48
C GLN A 351 63.12 -17.65 -6.29
N GLY A 352 63.53 -17.12 -7.47
CA GLY A 352 64.88 -17.37 -8.02
C GLY A 352 65.06 -17.39 -9.54
N SER A 353 65.50 -16.25 -10.09
CA SER A 353 66.37 -15.93 -11.25
C SER A 353 66.85 -16.97 -12.31
N GLN A 354 67.14 -16.41 -13.51
CA GLN A 354 68.02 -16.81 -14.64
C GLN A 354 67.37 -17.61 -15.80
N GLN A 355 67.22 -17.03 -17.00
CA GLN A 355 68.19 -16.78 -18.11
C GLN A 355 68.49 -18.02 -19.00
N GLY A 356 68.31 -17.87 -20.32
CA GLY A 356 68.94 -18.69 -21.36
C GLY A 356 67.97 -19.29 -22.41
N THR A 357 67.64 -18.57 -23.48
CA THR A 357 68.13 -18.72 -24.88
C THR A 357 67.83 -20.03 -25.64
N SER A 358 67.26 -19.83 -26.85
CA SER A 358 67.39 -20.59 -28.12
C SER A 358 66.91 -22.05 -28.15
N SER A 359 66.31 -22.62 -29.21
CA SER A 359 65.96 -22.19 -30.57
C SER A 359 65.25 -23.36 -31.26
N SER A 360 64.34 -23.05 -32.19
CA SER A 360 64.06 -23.74 -33.47
C SER A 360 63.76 -25.25 -33.54
N GLY A 361 62.66 -25.61 -34.20
CA GLY A 361 62.54 -26.94 -34.83
C GLY A 361 61.14 -27.51 -35.09
N ASN A 362 60.41 -26.90 -36.04
CA ASN A 362 59.54 -27.50 -37.06
C ASN A 362 58.60 -28.72 -36.77
N GLN A 363 57.30 -28.46 -37.00
CA GLN A 363 56.29 -29.19 -37.81
C GLN A 363 55.99 -30.70 -37.65
N GLY A 364 54.67 -30.97 -37.56
CA GLY A 364 53.97 -32.09 -38.23
C GLY A 364 53.73 -33.34 -37.37
N SER A 365 52.61 -33.43 -36.65
CA SER A 365 51.37 -34.12 -37.06
C SER A 365 51.44 -35.65 -37.00
N GLU A 366 50.79 -36.26 -36.00
CA GLU A 366 49.64 -37.19 -36.17
C GLU A 366 49.09 -37.73 -34.82
N ILE A 367 47.87 -37.30 -34.51
CA ILE A 367 46.70 -38.06 -34.01
C ILE A 367 46.96 -39.31 -33.16
N SER A 368 46.54 -39.29 -31.88
CA SER A 368 45.43 -40.14 -31.38
C SER A 368 45.08 -39.97 -29.88
N SER A 369 43.76 -39.95 -29.63
CA SER A 369 43.04 -40.31 -28.39
C SER A 369 42.95 -39.31 -27.22
N SER A 370 42.05 -38.34 -27.42
CA SER A 370 41.20 -37.72 -26.41
C SER A 370 40.26 -38.75 -25.74
N ALA A 371 40.33 -38.91 -24.41
CA ALA A 371 39.25 -39.56 -23.65
C ALA A 371 39.04 -39.03 -22.21
N GLY A 372 39.70 -37.94 -21.79
CA GLY A 372 39.63 -37.47 -20.38
C GLY A 372 39.17 -36.02 -20.14
N VAL A 373 39.13 -35.18 -21.17
CA VAL A 373 39.03 -33.71 -20.97
C VAL A 373 37.61 -33.17 -21.17
N SER A 374 36.77 -33.81 -21.99
CA SER A 374 35.44 -33.31 -22.34
C SER A 374 34.37 -33.51 -21.25
N ASN A 375 34.51 -34.52 -20.39
CA ASN A 375 33.55 -34.76 -19.29
C ASN A 375 33.72 -33.74 -18.14
N ASN A 376 34.92 -33.21 -17.94
CA ASN A 376 35.20 -32.22 -16.91
C ASN A 376 34.77 -30.80 -17.31
N SER A 377 34.73 -30.47 -18.60
CA SER A 377 34.23 -29.17 -19.06
C SER A 377 32.70 -29.13 -19.10
N LEU A 378 32.06 -30.22 -19.54
CA LEU A 378 30.60 -30.33 -19.59
C LEU A 378 29.96 -30.32 -18.19
N SER A 379 30.54 -31.05 -17.23
CA SER A 379 30.08 -31.07 -15.83
C SER A 379 30.24 -29.71 -15.16
N ARG A 380 31.34 -29.00 -15.43
CA ARG A 380 31.60 -27.65 -14.90
C ARG A 380 30.66 -26.61 -15.53
N HIS A 381 30.31 -26.76 -16.80
CA HIS A 381 29.33 -25.91 -17.47
C HIS A 381 27.91 -26.15 -16.94
N HIS A 382 27.55 -27.41 -16.69
CA HIS A 382 26.26 -27.76 -16.11
C HIS A 382 26.14 -27.28 -14.66
N ALA A 383 27.20 -27.40 -13.85
CA ALA A 383 27.26 -26.85 -12.50
C ALA A 383 27.15 -25.32 -12.48
N ARG A 384 27.77 -24.63 -13.46
CA ARG A 384 27.64 -23.17 -13.63
C ARG A 384 26.22 -22.75 -14.02
N LEU A 385 25.58 -23.49 -14.92
CA LEU A 385 24.19 -23.25 -15.32
C LEU A 385 23.23 -23.47 -14.14
N GLN A 386 23.45 -24.52 -13.35
CA GLN A 386 22.63 -24.81 -12.17
C GLN A 386 22.83 -23.79 -11.04
N ALA A 387 24.07 -23.34 -10.83
CA ALA A 387 24.38 -22.23 -9.92
C ALA A 387 23.75 -20.91 -10.39
N ALA A 388 23.82 -20.59 -11.68
CA ALA A 388 23.20 -19.40 -12.27
C ALA A 388 21.66 -19.46 -12.18
N ALA A 389 21.05 -20.62 -12.42
CA ALA A 389 19.61 -20.83 -12.27
C ALA A 389 19.16 -20.70 -10.80
N SER A 390 19.95 -21.22 -9.86
CA SER A 390 19.68 -21.06 -8.43
C SER A 390 19.79 -19.60 -7.97
N ALA A 391 20.79 -18.86 -8.46
CA ALA A 391 20.92 -17.43 -8.22
C ALA A 391 19.75 -16.64 -8.82
N ALA A 392 19.34 -16.94 -10.05
CA ALA A 392 18.19 -16.32 -10.70
C ALA A 392 16.87 -16.56 -9.94
N SER A 393 16.71 -17.72 -9.30
CA SER A 393 15.52 -18.02 -8.47
C SER A 393 15.42 -17.19 -7.19
N VAL A 394 16.55 -16.69 -6.67
CA VAL A 394 16.62 -15.77 -5.53
C VAL A 394 16.21 -14.36 -5.97
N TYR A 395 16.62 -13.93 -7.17
CA TYR A 395 16.19 -12.66 -7.77
C TYR A 395 14.70 -12.64 -8.13
N GLY A 396 14.13 -13.77 -8.57
CA GLY A 396 12.71 -13.87 -8.94
C GLY A 396 11.71 -13.73 -7.79
N LYS A 397 12.15 -13.79 -6.53
CA LYS A 397 11.30 -13.63 -5.32
C LYS A 397 11.35 -12.24 -4.69
N SER A 398 12.23 -11.34 -5.15
CA SER A 398 12.18 -9.93 -4.73
C SER A 398 11.19 -9.17 -5.61
N MET A 399 9.89 -9.31 -5.33
CA MET A 399 8.92 -8.33 -5.82
C MET A 399 9.23 -7.00 -5.14
N VAL A 400 9.82 -6.10 -5.92
CA VAL A 400 9.90 -4.67 -5.63
C VAL A 400 8.46 -4.16 -5.50
N TYR A 401 8.18 -3.40 -4.44
CA TYR A 401 6.94 -2.62 -4.32
C TYR A 401 6.68 -1.87 -5.64
N PRO A 402 5.53 -2.02 -6.31
CA PRO A 402 5.03 -0.91 -7.10
C PRO A 402 4.63 0.16 -6.08
N SER A 403 5.32 1.30 -6.11
CA SER A 403 4.75 2.54 -5.60
C SER A 403 3.41 2.74 -6.29
N ALA A 404 2.37 3.03 -5.52
CA ALA A 404 1.06 3.38 -6.05
C ALA A 404 1.17 4.73 -6.79
N ASN A 405 1.48 4.67 -8.08
CA ASN A 405 1.02 5.59 -9.12
C ASN A 405 1.66 5.22 -10.47
N THR A 406 1.00 4.38 -11.26
CA THR A 406 0.90 4.57 -12.72
C THR A 406 -0.12 3.59 -13.32
N VAL A 407 -1.38 4.01 -13.41
CA VAL A 407 -2.24 3.59 -14.52
C VAL A 407 -2.67 4.88 -15.22
N ALA A 408 -1.78 5.44 -16.02
CA ALA A 408 -2.13 6.48 -16.96
C ALA A 408 -2.42 5.78 -18.30
N TRP A 409 -3.69 5.49 -18.54
CA TRP A 409 -4.19 5.36 -19.91
C TRP A 409 -4.24 6.75 -20.52
N SER A 410 -3.32 7.07 -21.42
CA SER A 410 -3.44 8.23 -22.30
C SER A 410 -3.84 7.75 -23.70
N SER A 411 -5.10 7.95 -24.05
CA SER A 411 -5.57 7.94 -25.44
C SER A 411 -5.14 9.24 -26.11
N GLY A 412 -4.50 9.17 -27.26
CA GLY A 412 -4.20 10.34 -28.09
C GLY A 412 -4.13 9.98 -29.57
N VAL A 413 -4.97 10.61 -30.38
CA VAL A 413 -4.85 10.75 -31.84
C VAL A 413 -5.09 12.24 -32.18
N PRO A 414 -4.44 12.80 -33.22
CA PRO A 414 -3.92 14.18 -33.21
C PRO A 414 -4.50 15.14 -34.27
N GLY A 415 -4.04 16.40 -34.20
CA GLY A 415 -4.04 17.47 -35.22
C GLY A 415 -3.66 18.80 -34.55
N THR A 416 -2.90 19.76 -35.08
CA THR A 416 -2.29 20.00 -36.40
C THR A 416 -1.23 21.13 -36.22
N GLU A 417 -0.42 21.34 -37.25
CA GLU A 417 0.83 22.13 -37.39
C GLU A 417 0.80 23.67 -37.12
N GLN A 418 1.97 24.26 -36.84
CA GLN A 418 2.72 25.28 -37.65
C GLN A 418 3.78 26.06 -36.80
N VAL A 419 5.10 25.95 -37.09
CA VAL A 419 6.02 26.95 -37.75
C VAL A 419 6.19 28.25 -36.93
N SER A 420 7.37 28.71 -36.46
CA SER A 420 8.58 29.17 -37.20
C SER A 420 9.76 29.63 -36.28
N THR A 421 10.99 29.59 -36.87
CA THR A 421 12.19 30.48 -36.73
C THR A 421 13.21 30.37 -35.56
N GLU A 422 14.44 29.96 -35.94
CA GLU A 422 15.80 30.15 -35.36
C GLU A 422 16.33 31.61 -35.53
N PRO A 423 17.60 32.00 -35.19
CA PRO A 423 18.77 31.27 -34.62
C PRO A 423 19.53 32.00 -33.45
N ASP A 424 20.50 31.36 -32.77
CA ASP A 424 21.96 31.60 -32.97
C ASP A 424 22.90 31.02 -31.86
N GLN A 425 24.08 30.54 -32.32
CA GLN A 425 25.41 30.34 -31.67
C GLN A 425 25.82 29.10 -30.79
N THR A 426 26.46 28.11 -31.46
CA THR A 426 27.82 27.45 -31.29
C THR A 426 28.45 27.23 -29.89
N LEU A 427 29.13 26.14 -29.46
CA LEU A 427 29.81 24.90 -29.97
C LEU A 427 30.29 24.10 -28.70
N PRO A 428 30.99 22.92 -28.71
CA PRO A 428 30.83 21.62 -29.38
C PRO A 428 30.74 20.38 -28.44
N GLN A 429 30.54 19.23 -29.09
CA GLN A 429 30.34 17.83 -28.67
C GLN A 429 31.36 17.15 -27.72
N HIS A 430 30.86 16.21 -26.92
CA HIS A 430 31.52 14.91 -26.69
C HIS A 430 30.49 13.76 -26.70
N ASN A 431 30.79 12.73 -27.50
CA ASN A 431 29.94 11.60 -27.86
C ASN A 431 29.86 10.50 -26.77
N LEU A 432 28.69 9.85 -26.68
CA LEU A 432 28.50 8.44 -26.28
C LEU A 432 27.43 7.81 -27.21
N PRO A 433 27.46 6.48 -27.42
CA PRO A 433 26.97 5.84 -28.63
C PRO A 433 25.46 5.56 -28.63
N VAL A 434 24.85 5.76 -29.80
CA VAL A 434 23.48 5.35 -30.14
C VAL A 434 23.50 3.87 -30.56
N GLU A 435 22.80 3.02 -29.81
CA GLU A 435 22.48 1.66 -30.23
C GLU A 435 20.99 1.59 -30.61
N ASN A 436 20.76 1.52 -31.92
CA ASN A 436 19.63 0.97 -32.68
C ASN A 436 18.25 0.83 -32.01
N SER A 437 17.37 1.79 -32.29
CA SER A 437 15.90 1.71 -32.17
C SER A 437 15.21 1.46 -33.53
N HIS A 438 15.73 0.53 -34.33
CA HIS A 438 15.06 0.04 -35.54
C HIS A 438 14.83 -1.47 -35.45
N ALA A 439 13.80 -1.89 -34.70
CA ALA A 439 13.40 -3.30 -34.66
C ALA A 439 11.89 -3.58 -34.62
N TYR A 440 11.01 -2.57 -34.60
CA TYR A 440 9.56 -2.82 -34.45
C TYR A 440 8.66 -1.98 -35.36
N ALA A 441 9.05 -1.74 -36.62
CA ALA A 441 8.21 -1.01 -37.56
C ALA A 441 7.78 -1.80 -38.81
N ASN A 442 8.10 -3.09 -38.94
CA ASN A 442 7.67 -3.91 -40.08
C ASN A 442 7.28 -5.32 -39.63
N MET A 443 6.12 -5.47 -39.00
CA MET A 443 5.52 -6.80 -38.80
C MET A 443 4.43 -6.99 -39.86
N SER A 444 4.67 -7.91 -40.80
CA SER A 444 3.78 -8.18 -41.93
C SER A 444 2.42 -8.70 -41.46
N GLU A 445 1.34 -8.31 -42.15
CA GLU A 445 -0.04 -8.74 -41.86
C GLU A 445 -0.18 -10.27 -41.70
N THR A 446 0.66 -11.03 -42.40
CA THR A 446 0.75 -12.49 -42.29
C THR A 446 1.05 -12.99 -40.88
N LYS A 447 1.90 -12.28 -40.12
CA LYS A 447 2.29 -12.66 -38.75
C LYS A 447 1.20 -12.32 -37.74
N LEU A 448 0.42 -11.27 -38.02
CA LEU A 448 -0.74 -10.90 -37.21
C LEU A 448 -1.86 -11.95 -37.34
N GLU A 449 -2.07 -12.44 -38.55
CA GLU A 449 -3.05 -13.50 -38.84
C GLU A 449 -2.66 -14.84 -38.21
N GLU A 450 -1.36 -15.16 -38.16
CA GLU A 450 -0.82 -16.35 -37.50
C GLU A 450 -0.99 -16.29 -35.97
N MET A 451 -0.73 -15.13 -35.36
CA MET A 451 -1.00 -14.90 -33.94
C MET A 451 -2.50 -15.00 -33.62
N ARG A 452 -3.37 -14.48 -34.49
CA ARG A 452 -4.83 -14.57 -34.31
C ARG A 452 -5.31 -16.02 -34.33
N LYS A 453 -4.85 -16.82 -35.30
CA LYS A 453 -5.16 -18.27 -35.37
C LYS A 453 -4.62 -19.04 -34.17
N SER A 454 -3.42 -18.69 -33.67
CA SER A 454 -2.86 -19.29 -32.45
C SER A 454 -3.67 -18.96 -31.21
N LEU A 455 -4.26 -17.75 -31.14
CA LEU A 455 -5.10 -17.34 -30.02
C LEU A 455 -6.47 -18.06 -30.05
N GLU A 456 -7.07 -18.18 -31.24
CA GLU A 456 -8.34 -18.86 -31.43
C GLU A 456 -8.23 -20.36 -31.09
N THR A 457 -7.14 -21.03 -31.47
CA THR A 457 -6.89 -22.43 -31.08
C THR A 457 -6.71 -22.60 -29.57
N HIS A 458 -6.04 -21.66 -28.88
CA HIS A 458 -5.91 -21.69 -27.43
C HIS A 458 -7.26 -21.49 -26.70
N LEU A 459 -8.14 -20.64 -27.23
CA LEU A 459 -9.49 -20.44 -26.68
C LEU A 459 -10.37 -21.68 -26.86
N GLU A 460 -10.27 -22.37 -28.00
CA GLU A 460 -11.01 -23.61 -28.26
C GLU A 460 -10.60 -24.73 -27.29
N ILE A 461 -9.29 -24.86 -27.00
CA ILE A 461 -8.76 -25.82 -26.03
C ILE A 461 -9.28 -25.53 -24.61
N LEU A 462 -9.34 -24.26 -24.22
CA LEU A 462 -9.86 -23.85 -22.91
C LEU A 462 -11.36 -24.11 -22.79
N ARG A 463 -12.14 -23.85 -23.85
CA ARG A 463 -13.58 -24.14 -23.89
C ARG A 463 -13.86 -25.65 -23.76
N ASN A 464 -13.09 -26.49 -24.45
CA ASN A 464 -13.22 -27.95 -24.35
C ASN A 464 -12.84 -28.48 -22.96
N ARG A 465 -11.84 -27.89 -22.30
CA ARG A 465 -11.49 -28.24 -20.91
C ARG A 465 -12.58 -27.84 -19.91
N LEU A 466 -13.22 -26.69 -20.10
CA LEU A 466 -14.36 -26.27 -19.27
C LEU A 466 -15.55 -27.22 -19.42
N HIS A 467 -15.90 -27.60 -20.65
CA HIS A 467 -16.97 -28.57 -20.91
C HIS A 467 -16.65 -29.96 -20.33
N PHE A 468 -15.39 -30.38 -20.37
CA PHE A 468 -14.93 -31.63 -19.74
C PHE A 468 -15.03 -31.59 -18.19
N LEU A 469 -14.85 -30.42 -17.58
CA LEU A 469 -15.01 -30.26 -16.12
C LEU A 469 -16.49 -30.25 -15.72
N GLU A 470 -17.35 -29.69 -16.55
CA GLU A 470 -18.80 -29.62 -16.30
C GLU A 470 -19.48 -30.98 -16.42
N THR A 471 -19.02 -31.83 -17.34
CA THR A 471 -19.48 -33.21 -17.53
C THR A 471 -18.98 -34.20 -16.47
N ARG A 472 -18.04 -33.80 -15.61
CA ARG A 472 -17.43 -34.67 -14.58
C ARG A 472 -17.96 -34.46 -13.17
N LYS A 473 -19.00 -33.65 -12.97
CA LYS A 473 -19.62 -33.44 -11.65
C LYS A 473 -20.29 -34.75 -11.18
N PRO A 474 -19.82 -35.41 -10.11
CA PRO A 474 -20.43 -36.64 -9.64
C PRO A 474 -21.73 -36.34 -8.89
N GLU A 475 -22.84 -36.91 -9.35
CA GLU A 475 -24.05 -37.11 -8.55
C GLU A 475 -23.73 -38.12 -7.45
N SER A 476 -23.49 -37.67 -6.21
CA SER A 476 -23.76 -38.47 -5.00
C SER A 476 -23.58 -37.62 -3.73
N ALA A 477 -24.70 -37.31 -3.09
CA ALA A 477 -24.83 -37.28 -1.63
C ALA A 477 -26.32 -37.18 -1.31
N GLY A 478 -26.96 -38.34 -1.23
CA GLY A 478 -28.34 -38.48 -0.78
C GLY A 478 -28.50 -38.09 0.69
N GLU A 479 -29.63 -37.45 0.95
CA GLU A 479 -30.25 -37.17 2.24
C GLU A 479 -30.57 -38.48 2.99
N PRO A 480 -30.32 -38.58 4.31
CA PRO A 480 -31.00 -39.59 5.12
C PRO A 480 -32.14 -38.97 5.93
N GLU A 481 -33.29 -39.61 5.75
CA GLU A 481 -34.57 -39.35 6.39
C GLU A 481 -34.54 -39.41 7.92
N ASN A 482 -35.38 -38.53 8.46
CA ASN A 482 -35.95 -38.45 9.79
C ASN A 482 -36.53 -39.79 10.30
N LYS A 483 -36.05 -40.29 11.45
CA LYS A 483 -36.80 -41.23 12.30
C LYS A 483 -36.73 -40.79 13.75
N GLY A 484 -37.83 -40.18 14.21
CA GLY A 484 -38.09 -39.95 15.62
C GLY A 484 -38.21 -41.25 16.41
N LYS A 485 -37.65 -41.25 17.62
CA LYS A 485 -37.98 -42.19 18.68
C LYS A 485 -37.99 -41.44 20.00
N SER A 486 -39.19 -41.09 20.44
CA SER A 486 -39.50 -40.76 21.83
C SER A 486 -39.40 -42.03 22.67
N VAL A 487 -38.60 -42.02 23.72
CA VAL A 487 -38.69 -42.98 24.81
C VAL A 487 -38.81 -42.16 26.09
N ALA A 488 -40.04 -42.07 26.59
CA ALA A 488 -40.36 -41.82 27.98
C ALA A 488 -41.19 -43.02 28.46
N ASP A 489 -41.00 -43.33 29.74
CA ASP A 489 -41.77 -44.23 30.61
C ASP A 489 -41.46 -45.74 30.56
N ALA A 490 -40.75 -46.22 31.60
CA ALA A 490 -41.32 -47.08 32.64
C ALA A 490 -40.28 -47.47 33.72
N ALA A 491 -40.59 -47.11 34.97
CA ALA A 491 -40.35 -47.80 36.26
C ALA A 491 -39.05 -48.62 36.47
N GLU A 492 -38.22 -48.25 37.45
CA GLU A 492 -38.31 -48.69 38.87
C GLU A 492 -37.41 -47.81 39.76
#